data_AF-U4T675-F1
#
_entry.id   AF-U4T675-F1
#
_cell.length_a   1.000
_cell.length_b   1.000
_cell.length_c   1.000
_cell.angle_alpha   90.00
_cell.angle_beta   90.00
_cell.angle_gamma   90.00
#
_symmetry.space_group_name_H-M   'P 1'
#
loop_
_entity.id
_entity.type
_entity.pdbx_description
1 polymer ?
#
loop_
_entity_poly.entity_id
_entity_poly.type
_entity_poly.pdbx_seq_one_letter_code
_entity_poly.pdbx_strand_id
1 'polypeptide(L)' 'MINTGDQLMCTNGNAFFVEGQIYTVGNIVNKKFFEIYIDNGEYWYATKDSNGIYVRFNSLQGKVSDARFVKVEFQARA' A
#
# COMPACT_ATOMS: atom_id res chain seq x y z
N MET A 1 -0.26 -5.28 -12.42
CA MET A 1 0.14 -3.86 -12.52
C MET A 1 -0.56 -3.09 -11.40
N ILE A 2 0.03 -2.02 -10.86
CA ILE A 2 -0.64 -1.13 -9.90
C ILE A 2 -1.07 0.11 -10.66
N ASN A 3 -2.31 0.53 -10.47
CA ASN A 3 -2.93 1.67 -11.12
C ASN A 3 -3.65 2.55 -10.08
N THR A 4 -3.84 3.82 -10.41
CA THR A 4 -4.68 4.73 -9.64
C THR A 4 -6.08 4.14 -9.41
N GLY A 5 -6.57 4.24 -8.18
CA GLY A 5 -7.86 3.69 -7.78
C GLY A 5 -7.86 2.20 -7.45
N ASP A 6 -6.75 1.48 -7.66
CA ASP A 6 -6.63 0.10 -7.16
C ASP A 6 -6.82 0.06 -5.65
N GLN A 7 -7.53 -0.96 -5.17
CA GLN A 7 -7.71 -1.22 -3.74
C GLN A 7 -6.67 -2.22 -3.25
N LEU A 8 -6.07 -1.91 -2.11
CA LEU A 8 -5.03 -2.70 -1.46
C LEU A 8 -5.48 -3.08 -0.05
N MET A 9 -5.51 -4.37 0.25
CA MET A 9 -5.73 -4.84 1.62
C MET A 9 -4.38 -4.92 2.34
N CYS A 10 -4.27 -4.27 3.50
CA CYS A 10 -3.08 -4.42 4.34
C CYS A 10 -3.08 -5.83 4.98
N THR A 11 -2.02 -6.60 4.74
CA THR A 11 -1.87 -7.98 5.25
C THR A 11 -0.87 -8.09 6.38
N ASN A 12 -0.07 -7.05 6.60
CA ASN A 12 0.77 -6.90 7.77
C ASN A 12 0.89 -5.41 8.07
N GLY A 13 0.20 -5.00 9.12
CA GLY A 13 0.10 -3.60 9.53
C GLY A 13 1.24 -3.13 10.42
N ASN A 14 1.15 -1.87 10.84
CA ASN A 14 1.98 -1.25 11.86
C ASN A 14 1.24 -0.04 12.46
N ALA A 15 1.94 0.87 13.14
CA ALA A 15 1.34 2.05 13.75
C ALA A 15 0.65 3.02 12.76
N PHE A 16 0.90 2.88 11.45
CA PHE A 16 0.37 3.75 10.39
C PHE A 16 -0.62 3.05 9.46
N PHE A 17 -0.53 1.71 9.33
CA PHE A 17 -1.40 0.90 8.49
C PHE A 17 -2.05 -0.21 9.30
N VAL A 18 -3.37 -0.28 9.26
CA VAL A 18 -4.16 -1.26 10.02
C VAL A 18 -4.31 -2.53 9.20
N GLU A 19 -3.93 -3.67 9.78
CA GLU A 19 -4.11 -4.97 9.14
C GLU A 19 -5.61 -5.25 8.88
N GLY A 20 -5.92 -5.76 7.69
CA GLY A 20 -7.29 -6.00 7.22
C GLY A 20 -7.98 -4.78 6.59
N GLN A 21 -7.47 -3.56 6.79
CA GLN A 21 -8.04 -2.36 6.20
C GLN A 21 -7.71 -2.25 4.70
N ILE A 22 -8.66 -1.68 3.95
CA ILE A 22 -8.50 -1.37 2.53
C ILE A 22 -8.01 0.07 2.37
N TYR A 23 -6.95 0.22 1.57
CA TYR A 23 -6.38 1.48 1.17
C TYR A 23 -6.47 1.66 -0.34
N THR A 24 -6.53 2.91 -0.80
CA THR A 24 -6.68 3.23 -2.22
C THR A 24 -5.39 3.79 -2.78
N VAL A 25 -4.99 3.31 -3.96
CA VAL A 25 -3.86 3.85 -4.70
C VAL A 25 -4.20 5.25 -5.22
N GLY A 26 -3.32 6.20 -4.93
CA GLY A 26 -3.46 7.61 -5.31
C GLY A 26 -3.19 7.88 -6.79
N ASN A 27 -3.03 9.16 -7.12
CA ASN A 27 -2.93 9.62 -8.50
C ASN A 27 -1.51 9.48 -9.07
N ILE A 28 -0.47 9.45 -8.22
CA ILE A 28 0.90 9.26 -8.69
C ILE A 28 1.25 7.77 -8.67
N VAL A 29 1.50 7.22 -9.86
CA VAL A 29 1.97 5.86 -10.08
C VAL A 29 3.09 5.89 -11.12
N ASN A 30 4.22 5.28 -10.80
CA ASN A 30 5.32 5.08 -11.74
C ASN A 30 5.90 3.66 -11.63
N LYS A 31 6.96 3.37 -12.39
CA LYS A 31 7.56 2.03 -12.46
C LYS A 31 8.09 1.51 -11.12
N LYS A 32 8.41 2.38 -10.17
CA LYS A 32 9.08 2.03 -8.90
C LYS A 32 8.22 2.35 -7.69
N PHE A 33 7.46 3.43 -7.74
CA PHE A 33 6.69 3.96 -6.61
C PHE A 33 5.27 4.31 -7.02
N PHE A 34 4.37 4.23 -6.05
CA PHE A 34 3.02 4.74 -6.16
C PHE A 34 2.54 5.28 -4.81
N GLU A 35 1.58 6.17 -4.83
CA GLU A 35 0.98 6.72 -3.62
C GLU A 35 -0.12 5.80 -3.08
N ILE A 36 -0.19 5.69 -1.77
CA ILE A 36 -1.33 5.16 -1.04
C ILE A 36 -1.97 6.33 -0.30
N TYR A 37 -3.26 6.56 -0.54
CA TYR A 37 -4.05 7.49 0.25
C TYR A 37 -4.20 6.95 1.66
N ILE A 38 -3.84 7.76 2.64
CA ILE A 38 -4.13 7.52 4.05
C ILE A 38 -5.08 8.62 4.54
N ASP A 39 -5.80 8.34 5.63
CA ASP A 39 -6.77 9.27 6.19
C ASP A 39 -6.16 10.67 6.43
N ASN A 40 -7.01 11.70 6.43
CA ASN A 40 -6.64 13.12 6.57
C ASN A 40 -5.94 13.77 5.36
N GLY A 41 -6.03 13.18 4.17
CA GLY A 41 -5.53 13.84 2.95
C GLY A 41 -4.02 13.69 2.74
N GLU A 42 -3.38 12.82 3.52
CA GLU A 42 -1.97 12.50 3.35
C GLU A 42 -1.77 11.34 2.38
N TYR A 43 -0.58 11.29 1.79
CA TYR A 43 -0.18 10.25 0.84
C TYR A 43 1.19 9.70 1.23
N TRP A 44 1.31 8.37 1.16
CA TRP A 44 2.56 7.68 1.45
C TRP A 44 3.03 6.92 0.22
N TYR A 45 4.34 6.93 -0.02
CA TYR A 45 4.93 6.19 -1.14
C TYR A 45 5.14 4.73 -0.79
N ALA A 46 4.61 3.86 -1.64
CA ALA A 46 4.77 2.42 -1.60
C ALA A 46 5.55 1.91 -2.82
N THR A 47 6.09 0.70 -2.69
CA THR A 47 6.83 0.00 -3.74
C THR A 47 6.13 -1.32 -4.07
N LYS A 48 6.19 -1.71 -5.34
CA LYS A 48 5.88 -3.06 -5.78
C LYS A 48 7.08 -3.66 -6.50
N ASP A 49 7.61 -4.76 -5.97
CA ASP A 49 8.70 -5.53 -6.58
C ASP A 49 8.51 -7.04 -6.37
N SER A 50 9.58 -7.83 -6.49
CA SER A 50 9.56 -9.28 -6.25
C SER A 50 9.22 -9.66 -4.81
N ASN A 51 9.33 -8.75 -3.85
CA ASN A 51 8.95 -8.94 -2.44
C ASN A 51 7.47 -8.58 -2.18
N GLY A 52 6.69 -8.29 -3.22
CA GLY A 52 5.29 -7.91 -3.12
C GLY A 52 5.09 -6.40 -3.03
N ILE A 53 4.00 -5.98 -2.36
CA ILE A 53 3.59 -4.59 -2.23
C ILE A 53 3.84 -4.14 -0.79
N TYR A 54 4.57 -3.03 -0.60
CA TYR A 54 4.92 -2.59 0.74
C TYR A 54 5.23 -1.09 0.85
N VAL A 55 5.09 -0.58 2.07
CA VAL A 55 5.62 0.73 2.49
C VAL A 55 6.77 0.47 3.47
N ARG A 56 7.94 1.04 3.17
CA ARG A 56 9.14 0.90 4.00
C ARG A 56 9.49 2.20 4.70
N PHE A 57 9.78 2.10 5.99
CA PHE A 57 10.03 3.22 6.88
C PHE A 57 11.52 3.35 7.17
N ASN A 58 12.31 3.76 6.18
CA ASN A 58 13.78 3.78 6.30
C ASN A 58 14.29 4.61 7.50
N SER A 59 13.66 5.74 7.80
CA SER A 59 14.02 6.59 8.96
C SER A 59 13.67 5.97 10.32
N LEU A 60 12.81 4.95 10.33
CA LEU A 60 12.32 4.25 11.53
C LEU A 60 12.77 2.78 11.55
N GLN A 61 13.84 2.46 10.83
CA GLN A 61 14.35 1.08 10.75
C GLN A 61 14.61 0.52 12.15
N GLY A 62 14.10 -0.69 12.41
CA GLY A 62 14.18 -1.36 13.72
C GLY A 62 13.17 -0.91 14.76
N LYS A 63 12.40 0.15 14.50
CA LYS A 63 11.30 0.63 15.37
C LYS A 63 9.92 0.30 14.81
N VAL A 64 9.79 0.26 13.49
CA VAL A 64 8.53 -0.01 12.79
C VAL A 64 8.79 -1.02 11.68
N SER A 65 7.95 -2.05 11.58
CA SER A 65 7.94 -3.01 10.48
C SER A 65 7.48 -2.36 9.17
N ASP A 66 7.92 -2.91 8.04
CA ASP A 66 7.33 -2.60 6.73
C ASP A 66 5.84 -2.96 6.75
N ALA A 67 4.97 -2.06 6.28
CA ALA A 67 3.57 -2.40 6.04
C ALA A 67 3.47 -3.17 4.72
N ARG A 68 2.71 -4.29 4.70
CA ARG A 68 2.55 -5.16 3.52
C ARG A 68 1.12 -5.17 3.03
N PHE A 69 0.97 -5.34 1.72
CA PHE A 69 -0.33 -5.28 1.06
C PHE A 69 -0.50 -6.36 -0.01
N VAL A 70 -1.75 -6.70 -0.28
CA VAL A 70 -2.17 -7.42 -1.48
C VAL A 70 -3.18 -6.58 -2.25
N LYS A 71 -3.15 -6.68 -3.58
CA LYS A 71 -4.17 -6.04 -4.42
C LYS A 71 -5.47 -6.82 -4.30
N VAL A 72 -6.56 -6.11 -4.03
CA VAL A 72 -7.91 -6.68 -4.04
C VAL A 72 -8.30 -6.91 -5.49
N GLU A 73 -8.52 -8.17 -5.87
CA GLU A 73 -9.12 -8.50 -7.16
C GLU A 73 -10.64 -8.57 -6.98
N PHE A 74 -11.36 -7.63 -7.60
CA PHE A 74 -12.79 -7.81 -7.78
C PHE A 74 -13.01 -8.96 -8.75
N GLN A 75 -13.42 -10.11 -8.25
CA GLN A 75 -14.08 -11.10 -9.09
C GLN A 75 -15.43 -10.52 -9.49
N ALA A 76 -15.53 -10.00 -10.70
CA ALA A 76 -16.82 -9.78 -11.33
C ALA A 76 -17.51 -11.15 -11.37
N ARG A 77 -18.53 -11.33 -10.53
CA ARG A 77 -19.40 -12.50 -10.64
C ARG A 77 -20.10 -12.38 -11.99
N ALA A 78 -19.79 -13.31 -12.89
CA ALA A 78 -20.50 -13.54 -14.14
C ALA A 78 -21.93 -14.00 -13.85
#